data_AF-A0A7X9LEV3-F1
#
_entry.id   AF-A0A7X9LEV3-F1
#
_cell.length_a   1.000
_cell.length_b   1.000
_cell.length_c   1.000
_cell.angle_alpha   90.00
_cell.angle_beta   90.00
_cell.angle_gamma   90.00
#
_symmetry.space_group_name_H-M   'P 1'
#
loop_
_entity.id
_entity.type
_entity.pdbx_description
1 polymer ?
#
loop_
_entity_poly.entity_id
_entity_poly.type
_entity_poly.pdbx_seq_one_letter_code
_entity_poly.pdbx_strand_id
1 'polypeptide(L)'
;MNQLGSNFLKTLDGFDRGIVGPLTWRMLVMLVGIGLYVGLAIWMSLAGWPDIIIYLGVVVAVPFVAIGFKFDRKVVEWLKFQFTIQERAYMTEYESEGFNDKFVQSKNVHEWN
;
A
#
# COMPACT_ATOMS: atom_id res chain seq x y z
N MET A 1 -0.93 -26.46 6.38
CA MET A 1 0.35 -26.14 5.69
C MET A 1 0.49 -24.63 5.68
N ASN A 2 1.41 -24.09 6.48
CA ASN A 2 1.67 -22.65 6.58
C ASN A 2 2.57 -22.22 5.42
N GLN A 3 2.06 -21.35 4.54
CA GLN A 3 2.82 -20.79 3.43
C GLN A 3 3.72 -19.67 3.92
N LEU A 4 4.89 -20.03 4.45
CA LEU A 4 5.92 -19.14 4.99
C LEU A 4 6.66 -18.28 3.93
N GLY A 5 6.12 -18.12 2.72
CA GLY A 5 6.75 -17.32 1.65
C GLY A 5 5.77 -16.58 0.73
N SER A 6 4.46 -16.73 0.95
CA SER A 6 3.42 -16.24 0.02
C SER A 6 2.86 -14.85 0.38
N ASN A 7 3.61 -14.06 1.14
CA ASN A 7 3.23 -12.65 1.39
C ASN A 7 3.65 -11.72 0.24
N PHE A 8 4.54 -12.17 -0.65
CA PHE A 8 4.94 -11.42 -1.86
C PHE A 8 3.89 -11.50 -2.97
N LEU A 9 3.18 -12.64 -3.07
CA LEU A 9 2.02 -12.79 -3.92
C LEU A 9 0.78 -12.46 -3.08
N LYS A 10 0.66 -11.19 -2.67
CA LYS A 10 -0.60 -10.66 -2.14
C LYS A 10 -1.67 -11.07 -3.17
N THR A 11 -2.52 -12.01 -2.81
CA THR A 11 -3.42 -12.71 -3.73
C THR A 11 -4.10 -11.69 -4.63
N LEU A 12 -4.11 -11.94 -5.94
CA LEU A 12 -4.78 -11.11 -6.96
C LEU A 12 -6.26 -10.85 -6.62
N ASP A 13 -6.81 -11.59 -5.66
CA ASP A 13 -8.07 -11.41 -4.94
C ASP A 13 -8.26 -10.02 -4.31
N GLY A 14 -7.19 -9.25 -4.13
CA GLY A 14 -7.25 -7.85 -3.70
C GLY A 14 -7.50 -6.83 -4.82
N PHE A 15 -7.49 -7.21 -6.10
CA PHE A 15 -7.79 -6.26 -7.18
C PHE A 15 -9.31 -6.13 -7.34
N ASP A 16 -9.84 -4.91 -7.19
CA ASP A 16 -11.27 -4.63 -7.43
C ASP A 16 -11.67 -5.21 -8.79
N ARG A 17 -12.61 -6.15 -8.77
CA ARG A 17 -13.11 -6.78 -9.99
C ARG A 17 -13.84 -5.74 -10.83
N GLY A 18 -13.47 -5.63 -12.11
CA GLY A 18 -14.18 -4.79 -13.06
C GLY A 18 -15.63 -5.29 -13.22
N ILE A 19 -16.58 -4.37 -13.22
CA ILE A 19 -17.99 -4.66 -13.50
C ILE A 19 -18.21 -4.73 -15.01
N VAL A 20 -17.67 -3.75 -15.74
CA VAL A 20 -17.71 -3.68 -17.22
C VAL A 20 -16.32 -3.38 -17.74
N GLY A 21 -15.61 -4.40 -18.24
CA GLY A 21 -14.21 -4.22 -18.68
C GLY A 21 -13.32 -3.70 -17.54
N PRO A 22 -12.56 -2.60 -17.72
CA PRO A 22 -11.70 -2.04 -16.67
C PRO A 22 -12.46 -1.17 -15.63
N LEU A 23 -13.75 -0.91 -15.82
CA LEU A 23 -14.55 -0.08 -14.91
C LEU A 23 -14.87 -0.82 -13.61
N THR A 24 -14.28 -0.34 -12.51
CA THR A 24 -14.56 -0.85 -11.17
C THR A 24 -15.77 -0.14 -10.55
N TRP A 25 -16.40 -0.76 -9.55
CA TRP A 25 -17.49 -0.13 -8.77
C TRP A 25 -17.12 1.27 -8.25
N ARG A 26 -15.89 1.42 -7.77
CA ARG A 26 -15.37 2.68 -7.24
C ARG A 26 -15.29 3.78 -8.31
N MET A 27 -14.97 3.42 -9.56
CA MET A 27 -15.03 4.37 -10.68
C MET A 27 -16.46 4.81 -10.98
N LEU A 28 -17.46 3.94 -10.84
CA LEU A 28 -18.87 4.34 -10.99
C LEU A 28 -19.27 5.33 -9.90
N VAL A 29 -18.91 5.08 -8.64
CA VAL A 29 -19.14 6.01 -7.53
C VAL A 29 -18.48 7.37 -7.79
N MET A 30 -17.25 7.37 -8.31
CA MET A 30 -16.55 8.60 -8.69
C MET A 30 -17.27 9.35 -9.82
N LEU A 31 -17.72 8.66 -10.86
CA LEU A 31 -18.46 9.25 -11.98
C LEU A 31 -19.77 9.88 -11.52
N VAL A 32 -20.48 9.23 -10.59
CA VAL A 32 -21.70 9.79 -9.98
C VAL A 32 -21.36 11.09 -9.22
N GLY A 33 -20.31 11.09 -8.40
CA GLY A 33 -19.90 12.30 -7.68
C GLY A 33 -19.51 13.46 -8.59
N ILE A 34 -18.78 13.18 -9.66
CA ILE A 34 -18.43 14.18 -10.69
C ILE A 34 -19.70 14.70 -11.37
N GLY A 35 -20.59 13.80 -11.77
CA GLY A 35 -21.86 14.16 -12.41
C GLY A 35 -22.74 15.04 -11.52
N LEU A 36 -22.79 14.74 -10.22
CA LEU A 36 -23.49 15.58 -9.24
C LEU A 36 -22.91 16.99 -9.17
N TYR A 37 -21.59 17.12 -9.07
CA TYR A 37 -20.94 18.44 -9.05
C TYR A 37 -21.19 19.21 -10.35
N VAL A 38 -21.03 18.58 -11.51
CA VAL A 38 -21.27 19.23 -12.81
C VAL A 38 -22.72 19.68 -12.93
N GLY A 39 -23.68 18.83 -12.56
CA GLY A 39 -25.10 19.19 -12.56
C GLY A 39 -25.41 20.36 -11.63
N LEU A 40 -24.82 20.37 -10.44
CA LEU A 40 -24.98 21.42 -9.44
C LEU A 40 -24.33 22.73 -9.93
N ALA A 41 -23.16 22.67 -10.55
CA ALA A 41 -22.47 23.82 -11.13
C ALA A 41 -23.25 24.45 -12.30
N ILE A 42 -23.82 23.63 -13.19
CA ILE A 42 -24.70 24.10 -14.27
C ILE A 42 -25.92 24.80 -13.68
N TRP A 43 -26.57 24.20 -12.68
CA TRP A 43 -27.73 24.78 -12.03
C TRP A 43 -27.41 26.13 -11.35
N MET A 44 -26.30 26.20 -10.61
CA MET A 44 -25.83 27.44 -9.97
C MET A 44 -25.49 28.53 -10.99
N SER A 45 -24.86 28.15 -12.10
CA SER A 45 -24.55 29.07 -13.19
C SER A 45 -25.82 29.66 -13.82
N LEU A 46 -26.82 28.82 -14.09
CA LEU A 46 -28.13 29.27 -14.58
C LEU A 46 -28.88 30.14 -13.56
N ALA A 47 -28.67 29.89 -12.27
CA ALA A 47 -29.23 30.70 -11.19
C ALA A 47 -28.46 32.01 -10.93
N GLY A 48 -27.39 32.29 -11.67
CA GLY A 48 -26.62 33.54 -11.56
C GLY A 48 -25.78 33.64 -10.28
N TRP A 49 -25.38 32.51 -9.69
CA TRP A 49 -24.53 32.51 -8.51
C TRP A 49 -23.12 33.03 -8.84
N PRO A 50 -22.43 33.67 -7.87
CA PRO A 50 -21.04 34.07 -8.06
C PRO A 50 -20.12 32.88 -8.36
N ASP A 51 -19.19 33.06 -9.31
CA ASP A 51 -18.26 32.01 -9.77
C ASP A 51 -17.44 31.40 -8.62
N ILE A 52 -17.08 32.20 -7.62
CA ILE A 52 -16.34 31.73 -6.44
C ILE A 52 -17.07 30.60 -5.71
N ILE A 53 -18.41 30.68 -5.63
CA ILE A 53 -19.22 29.66 -4.94
C ILE A 53 -19.34 28.41 -5.80
N ILE A 54 -19.43 28.57 -7.13
CA ILE A 54 -19.44 27.45 -8.07
C ILE A 54 -18.13 26.66 -7.95
N TYR A 55 -16.98 27.33 -7.91
CA TYR A 55 -15.68 26.68 -7.71
C TYR A 55 -15.54 26.02 -6.33
N LEU A 56 -16.02 26.66 -5.26
CA LEU A 56 -16.06 26.06 -3.93
C LEU A 56 -16.95 24.81 -3.88
N GLY A 57 -17.96 24.73 -4.75
CA GLY A 57 -18.81 23.56 -4.91
C GLY A 57 -18.05 22.26 -5.24
N VAL A 58 -16.81 22.35 -5.74
CA VAL A 58 -15.98 21.18 -6.08
C VAL A 58 -15.70 20.29 -4.86
N VAL A 59 -15.79 20.86 -3.64
CA VAL A 59 -15.64 20.13 -2.38
C VAL A 59 -16.63 18.96 -2.28
N VAL A 60 -17.81 19.07 -2.91
CA VAL A 60 -18.81 18.00 -2.96
C VAL A 60 -18.28 16.77 -3.69
N ALA A 61 -17.44 16.93 -4.73
CA ALA A 61 -16.88 15.83 -5.51
C ALA A 61 -15.70 15.12 -4.82
N VAL A 62 -15.01 15.81 -3.89
CA VAL A 62 -13.80 15.32 -3.21
C VAL A 62 -13.95 13.92 -2.58
N PRO A 63 -14.99 13.61 -1.77
CA PRO A 63 -15.12 12.28 -1.18
C PRO A 63 -15.28 11.18 -2.23
N PHE A 64 -16.01 11.44 -3.31
CA PHE A 64 -16.23 10.48 -4.39
C PHE A 64 -14.95 10.19 -5.17
N VAL A 65 -14.17 11.23 -5.45
CA VAL A 65 -12.86 11.12 -6.10
C VAL A 65 -11.86 10.36 -5.22
N ALA A 66 -11.84 10.63 -3.91
CA ALA A 66 -10.99 9.91 -2.97
C ALA A 66 -11.30 8.41 -2.91
N ILE A 67 -12.59 8.04 -2.94
CA ILE A 67 -13.05 6.64 -3.01
C ILE A 67 -12.63 6.00 -4.34
N GLY A 68 -12.79 6.72 -5.46
CA GLY A 68 -12.40 6.26 -6.80
C GLY A 68 -10.91 5.92 -6.91
N PHE A 69 -10.04 6.76 -6.37
CA PHE A 69 -8.59 6.58 -6.40
C PHE A 69 -8.02 5.64 -5.33
N LYS A 70 -8.88 5.05 -4.48
CA LYS A 70 -8.47 4.17 -3.38
C LYS A 70 -7.48 4.83 -2.41
N PHE A 71 -7.73 6.10 -2.06
CA PHE A 71 -6.91 6.83 -1.09
C PHE A 71 -6.85 6.10 0.26
N ASP A 72 -7.96 5.47 0.66
CA ASP A 72 -8.06 4.57 1.81
C ASP A 72 -6.95 3.51 1.82
N ARG A 73 -6.79 2.78 0.71
CA ARG A 73 -5.81 1.71 0.63
C ARG A 73 -4.37 2.23 0.58
N LYS A 74 -4.12 3.32 -0.14
CA LYS A 74 -2.80 3.96 -0.18
C LYS A 74 -2.36 4.41 1.21
N VAL A 75 -3.27 5.04 1.97
CA VAL A 75 -3.00 5.50 3.34
C VAL A 75 -2.76 4.31 4.26
N VAL A 76 -3.59 3.27 4.19
CA VAL A 76 -3.39 2.06 5.02
C VAL A 76 -2.07 1.36 4.69
N GLU A 77 -1.71 1.23 3.42
CA GLU A 77 -0.43 0.63 3.02
C GLU A 77 0.77 1.49 3.43
N TRP A 78 0.67 2.82 3.34
CA TRP A 78 1.69 3.75 3.82
C TRP A 78 1.86 3.70 5.33
N LEU A 79 0.76 3.70 6.10
CA LEU A 79 0.78 3.55 7.55
C LEU A 79 1.37 2.19 7.94
N LYS A 80 0.93 1.11 7.30
CA LYS A 80 1.53 -0.23 7.52
C LYS A 80 3.02 -0.20 7.22
N PHE A 81 3.48 0.41 6.14
CA PHE A 81 4.90 0.52 5.84
C PHE A 81 5.68 1.29 6.92
N GLN A 82 5.15 2.42 7.40
CA GLN A 82 5.79 3.21 8.46
C GLN A 82 5.82 2.49 9.81
N PHE A 83 4.76 1.77 10.19
CA PHE A 83 4.70 1.04 11.45
C PHE A 83 5.32 -0.36 11.39
N THR A 84 5.45 -0.93 10.19
CA THR A 84 6.19 -2.18 9.91
C THR A 84 7.59 -1.86 9.42
N ILE A 85 8.26 -0.85 9.99
CA ILE A 85 9.73 -0.82 10.01
C ILE A 85 10.15 -2.00 10.89
N GLN A 86 10.15 -3.19 10.30
CA GLN A 86 10.80 -4.35 10.85
C GLN A 86 12.29 -4.06 10.75
N GLU A 87 12.97 -3.99 11.89
CA GLU A 87 14.39 -4.34 11.93
C GLU A 87 14.50 -5.65 11.16
N ARG A 88 15.12 -5.60 9.98
CA ARG A 88 15.51 -6.83 9.32
C ARG A 88 16.51 -7.43 10.27
N ALA A 89 16.06 -8.32 11.15
CA ALA A 89 16.89 -9.35 11.73
C ALA A 89 17.38 -10.16 10.54
N TYR A 90 18.41 -9.64 9.86
CA TYR A 90 19.25 -10.48 9.05
C TYR A 90 19.64 -11.61 10.00
N MET A 91 19.48 -12.86 9.56
CA MET A 91 19.97 -14.07 10.25
C MET A 91 21.52 -14.08 10.31
N THR A 92 22.14 -12.90 10.44
CA THR A 92 23.55 -12.66 10.70
C THR A 92 23.81 -12.45 12.18
N GLU A 93 22.78 -12.32 13.02
CA GLU A 93 22.89 -12.76 14.42
C GLU A 93 22.88 -14.29 14.42
N TYR A 94 23.94 -14.88 13.87
CA TYR A 94 24.41 -16.14 14.40
C TYR A 94 24.67 -15.83 15.88
N GLU A 95 23.99 -16.55 16.78
CA GLU A 95 24.52 -16.73 18.12
C GLU A 95 26.01 -16.99 17.93
N SER A 96 26.87 -16.05 18.33
CA SER A 96 28.25 -16.39 18.57
C SER A 96 28.21 -17.27 19.82
N GLU A 97 27.83 -18.54 19.64
CA GLU A 97 28.34 -19.59 20.50
C GLU A 97 29.85 -19.43 20.40
N GLY A 98 30.44 -18.88 21.46
CA GLY A 98 31.86 -18.63 21.52
C GLY A 98 32.57 -19.92 21.16
N PHE A 99 33.23 -19.93 20.00
CA PHE A 99 34.12 -20.99 19.57
C PHE A 99 35.22 -21.13 20.63
N ASN A 100 34.98 -22.00 21.61
CA ASN A 100 35.94 -22.43 22.61
C ASN A 100 36.67 -23.70 22.19
N ASP A 101 36.63 -24.04 20.90
CA ASP A 101 37.48 -25.08 20.34
C ASP A 101 38.83 -24.48 19.98
N LYS A 102 39.68 -24.33 21.01
CA LYS A 102 41.12 -24.23 20.81
C LYS A 102 41.53 -25.43 19.96
N PHE A 103 42.07 -25.16 18.77
CA PHE A 103 42.59 -26.20 17.90
C PHE A 103 43.66 -27.01 18.65
N VAL A 104 43.34 -28.25 19.03
CA VAL A 104 44.31 -29.17 19.64
C VAL A 104 44.99 -29.94 18.52
N GLN A 105 46.23 -29.59 18.23
CA GLN A 105 47.06 -30.32 17.27
C GLN A 105 47.23 -31.76 17.76
N SER A 106 46.89 -32.73 16.91
CA SER A 106 47.04 -34.15 17.26
C SER A 106 48.53 -34.48 17.43
N LYS A 107 48.86 -35.23 18.48
CA LYS A 107 50.22 -35.50 18.99
C LYS A 107 51.17 -36.19 17.99
N ASN A 108 50.70 -36.51 16.78
CA ASN A 108 51.40 -37.33 15.80
C ASN A 108 51.91 -36.56 14.57
N VAL A 109 51.74 -35.23 14.52
CA VAL A 109 52.32 -34.42 13.43
C VAL A 109 53.61 -33.78 13.93
N HIS A 110 54.75 -34.33 13.51
CA HIS A 110 56.08 -33.76 13.73
C HIS A 110 56.51 -33.07 12.44
N GLU A 111 56.57 -31.74 12.45
CA GLU A 111 57.17 -30.98 11.37
C GLU A 111 58.70 -31.02 11.53
N TRP A 112 59.36 -31.61 10.54
CA TRP A 112 60.82 -31.63 10.46
C TRP A 112 61.26 -30.29 9.86
N ASN A 113 62.18 -29.59 10.55
CA ASN A 113 62.90 -28.45 10.00
C ASN A 113 63.92 -28.90 8.96
#